data_AF-A0A4Q2ZCV3-F1
#
_entry.id   AF-A0A4Q2ZCV3-F1
#
_cell.length_a   1.000
_cell.length_b   1.000
_cell.length_c   1.000
_cell.angle_alpha   90.00
_cell.angle_beta   90.00
_cell.angle_gamma   90.00
#
_symmetry.space_group_name_H-M   'P 1'
#
loop_
_entity.id
_entity.type
_entity.pdbx_description
1 polymer ?
#
loop_
_entity_poly.entity_id
_entity_poly.type
_entity_poly.pdbx_seq_one_letter_code
_entity_poly.pdbx_strand_id
1 'polypeptide(L)'
;MKNDLITEASKLFPTLEHWQGFLDLSALTVSIKESWLTEATSRIRRHFMTSLDSQWAFEPFGAPLRDTRWFLKDYGSDSLALYFTNYYRLSLGVWNPQNFKNQPVVDALKTSEYGSILVAFGRIDQQNTDGLQLIQHRDFSFASCDLKHLSESDLAWCAAHETDLLVAQAIEKIERFTNDPSVTGAIRRLNDLALETRN
;
A
#
# COMPACT_ATOMS: atom_id res chain seq x y z
N MET A 1 28.84 3.92 23.10
CA MET A 1 27.71 3.37 22.31
C MET A 1 27.78 1.85 22.11
N LYS A 2 28.76 1.26 21.42
CA LYS A 2 28.82 -0.21 21.20
C LYS A 2 28.94 -1.02 22.50
N ASN A 3 29.79 -0.59 23.45
CA ASN A 3 29.95 -1.27 24.74
C ASN A 3 28.73 -1.10 25.65
N ASP A 4 27.99 0.00 25.52
CA ASP A 4 26.78 0.26 26.31
C ASP A 4 25.62 -0.64 25.84
N LEU A 5 25.46 -0.80 24.52
CA LEU A 5 24.48 -1.72 23.93
C LEU A 5 24.75 -3.18 24.31
N ILE A 6 26.01 -3.62 24.32
CA ILE A 6 26.36 -4.99 24.74
C ILE A 6 26.05 -5.19 26.23
N THR A 7 26.32 -4.19 27.06
CA THR A 7 26.03 -4.24 28.50
C THR A 7 24.53 -4.29 28.76
N GLU A 8 23.73 -3.49 28.06
CA GLU A 8 22.27 -3.53 28.18
C GLU A 8 21.67 -4.82 27.62
N ALA A 9 22.16 -5.31 26.48
CA ALA A 9 21.74 -6.61 25.94
C ALA A 9 22.04 -7.76 26.93
N SER A 10 23.18 -7.73 27.61
CA SER A 10 23.54 -8.73 28.62
C SER A 10 22.59 -8.72 29.83
N LYS A 11 21.98 -7.57 30.16
CA LYS A 11 20.95 -7.46 31.20
C LYS A 11 19.59 -7.98 30.73
N LEU A 12 19.27 -7.81 29.45
CA LEU A 12 18.01 -8.28 28.84
C LEU A 12 18.01 -9.80 28.60
N PHE A 13 19.18 -10.40 28.42
CA PHE A 13 19.35 -11.84 28.20
C PHE A 13 20.23 -12.48 29.28
N PRO A 14 19.82 -12.44 30.57
CA PRO A 14 20.67 -12.88 31.67
C PRO A 14 20.84 -14.40 31.75
N THR A 15 20.05 -15.17 31.01
CA THR A 15 20.09 -16.65 31.00
C THR A 15 20.16 -17.19 29.57
N LEU A 16 20.61 -18.45 29.45
CA LEU A 16 20.61 -19.18 28.17
C LEU A 16 19.21 -19.24 27.55
N GLU A 17 18.17 -19.40 28.37
CA GLU A 17 16.78 -19.44 27.91
C GLU A 17 16.35 -18.11 27.28
N HIS A 18 16.68 -16.96 27.91
CA HIS A 18 16.39 -15.65 27.32
C HIS A 18 17.15 -15.44 26.00
N TRP A 19 18.42 -15.85 25.94
CA TRP A 19 19.21 -15.76 24.72
C TRP A 19 18.63 -16.65 23.62
N GLN A 20 18.24 -17.89 23.93
CA GLN A 20 17.61 -18.79 22.98
C GLN A 20 16.28 -18.23 22.49
N GLY A 21 15.45 -17.68 23.39
CA GLY A 21 14.20 -17.01 23.03
C GLY A 21 14.42 -15.82 22.09
N PHE A 22 15.48 -15.02 22.29
CA PHE A 22 15.85 -13.97 21.34
C PHE A 22 16.24 -14.52 19.97
N LEU A 23 17.06 -15.58 19.93
CA LEU A 23 17.44 -16.21 18.66
C LEU A 23 16.23 -16.79 17.93
N ASP A 24 15.31 -17.42 18.66
CA ASP A 24 14.07 -17.98 18.11
C ASP A 24 13.18 -16.86 17.55
N LEU A 25 12.99 -15.77 18.30
CA LEU A 25 12.25 -14.60 17.82
C LEU A 25 12.90 -13.95 16.60
N SER A 26 14.23 -13.81 16.62
CA SER A 26 15.02 -13.28 15.51
C SER A 26 14.82 -14.11 14.24
N ALA A 27 14.84 -15.45 14.37
CA ALA A 27 14.55 -16.37 13.28
C ALA A 27 13.12 -16.26 12.74
N LEU A 28 12.17 -15.79 13.57
CA LEU A 28 10.76 -15.62 13.22
C LEU A 28 10.39 -14.19 12.77
N THR A 29 11.36 -13.27 12.69
CA THR A 29 11.09 -11.84 12.43
C THR A 29 10.23 -11.60 11.19
N VAL A 30 10.43 -12.36 10.10
CA VAL A 30 9.61 -12.23 8.89
C VAL A 30 8.16 -12.60 9.19
N SER A 31 7.90 -13.78 9.75
CA SER A 31 6.55 -14.26 10.10
C SER A 31 5.83 -13.32 11.07
N ILE A 32 6.56 -12.73 12.02
CA ILE A 32 6.03 -11.75 12.96
C ILE A 32 5.55 -10.49 12.20
N LYS A 33 6.38 -9.95 11.31
CA LYS A 33 6.01 -8.80 10.46
C LYS A 33 4.80 -9.10 9.58
N GLU A 34 4.76 -10.29 8.96
CA GLU A 34 3.62 -10.74 8.15
C GLU A 34 2.32 -10.77 8.95
N SER A 35 2.37 -11.29 10.18
CA SER A 35 1.20 -11.37 11.06
C SER A 35 0.63 -9.98 11.39
N TRP A 36 1.50 -9.04 11.77
CA TRP A 36 1.08 -7.67 12.11
C TRP A 36 0.44 -6.95 10.92
N LEU A 37 1.03 -7.08 9.74
CA LEU A 37 0.50 -6.43 8.53
C LEU A 37 -0.81 -7.09 8.05
N THR A 38 -0.93 -8.41 8.20
CA THR A 38 -2.16 -9.15 7.87
C THR A 38 -3.34 -8.70 8.72
N GLU A 39 -3.12 -8.45 10.01
CA GLU A 39 -4.16 -7.92 10.90
C GLU A 39 -4.60 -6.51 10.46
N ALA A 40 -3.65 -5.61 10.19
CA ALA A 40 -3.96 -4.27 9.69
C ALA A 40 -4.73 -4.33 8.35
N THR A 41 -4.30 -5.17 7.41
CA THR A 41 -4.98 -5.34 6.12
C THR A 41 -6.41 -5.85 6.31
N SER A 42 -6.61 -6.79 7.23
CA SER A 42 -7.93 -7.34 7.54
C SER A 42 -8.88 -6.27 8.07
N ARG A 43 -8.39 -5.34 8.90
CA ARG A 43 -9.19 -4.20 9.39
C ARG A 43 -9.55 -3.24 8.26
N ILE A 44 -8.60 -2.90 7.39
CA ILE A 44 -8.84 -2.01 6.24
C ILE A 44 -9.89 -2.61 5.30
N ARG A 45 -9.78 -3.90 4.97
CA ARG A 45 -10.77 -4.58 4.13
C ARG A 45 -12.15 -4.59 4.77
N ARG A 46 -12.23 -4.84 6.09
CA ARG A 46 -13.50 -4.81 6.82
C ARG A 46 -14.21 -3.46 6.72
N HIS A 47 -13.47 -2.35 6.77
CA HIS A 47 -14.03 -1.02 6.50
C HIS A 47 -14.69 -0.95 5.13
N PHE A 48 -13.94 -1.27 4.07
CA PHE A 48 -14.43 -1.19 2.69
C PHE A 48 -15.51 -2.20 2.32
N MET A 49 -15.75 -3.24 3.12
CA MET A 49 -16.94 -4.10 2.94
C MET A 49 -18.26 -3.33 3.14
N THR A 50 -18.23 -2.22 3.89
CA THR A 50 -19.44 -1.46 4.24
C THR A 50 -19.43 0.00 3.78
N SER A 51 -18.26 0.58 3.55
CA SER A 51 -18.10 2.02 3.24
C SER A 51 -17.72 2.32 1.79
N LEU A 52 -17.36 1.31 1.00
CA LEU A 52 -16.86 1.56 -0.36
C LEU A 52 -17.97 2.06 -1.28
N ASP A 53 -17.67 3.11 -2.06
CA ASP A 53 -18.58 3.65 -3.06
C ASP A 53 -19.05 2.54 -4.02
N SER A 54 -20.32 2.63 -4.42
CA SER A 54 -20.99 1.60 -5.21
C SER A 54 -20.32 1.33 -6.57
N GLN A 55 -19.56 2.27 -7.13
CA GLN A 55 -18.83 2.10 -8.40
C GLN A 55 -17.54 1.30 -8.25
N TRP A 56 -17.02 1.20 -7.04
CA TRP A 56 -15.75 0.56 -6.75
C TRP A 56 -15.95 -0.85 -6.19
N ALA A 57 -15.01 -1.72 -6.49
CA ALA A 57 -14.83 -3.02 -5.86
C ALA A 57 -13.39 -3.16 -5.38
N PHE A 58 -13.17 -4.10 -4.47
CA PHE A 58 -11.84 -4.47 -4.03
C PHE A 58 -11.75 -5.97 -3.82
N GLU A 59 -10.53 -6.49 -3.90
CA GLU A 59 -10.26 -7.90 -3.59
C GLU A 59 -8.81 -8.10 -3.13
N PRO A 60 -8.54 -9.21 -2.41
CA PRO A 60 -7.19 -9.70 -2.21
C PRO A 60 -6.48 -9.95 -3.54
N PHE A 61 -5.19 -9.63 -3.59
CA PHE A 61 -4.36 -9.78 -4.78
C PHE A 61 -2.96 -10.26 -4.40
N GLY A 62 -2.13 -10.72 -5.34
CA GLY A 62 -0.71 -10.99 -5.11
C GLY A 62 -0.46 -11.88 -3.89
N ALA A 63 0.10 -11.31 -2.81
CA ALA A 63 0.13 -11.93 -1.48
C ALA A 63 -1.21 -11.68 -0.74
N PRO A 64 -2.21 -12.58 -0.83
CA PRO A 64 -3.61 -12.22 -0.57
C PRO A 64 -3.93 -11.88 0.88
N LEU A 65 -3.08 -12.27 1.83
CA LEU A 65 -3.24 -11.90 3.24
C LEU A 65 -2.94 -10.42 3.50
N ARG A 66 -2.18 -9.77 2.62
CA ARG A 66 -1.71 -8.39 2.80
C ARG A 66 -2.10 -7.46 1.68
N ASP A 67 -1.97 -7.94 0.45
CA ASP A 67 -2.06 -7.12 -0.73
C ASP A 67 -3.51 -7.02 -1.19
N THR A 68 -3.95 -5.81 -1.50
CA THR A 68 -5.33 -5.53 -1.87
C THR A 68 -5.33 -4.63 -3.09
N ARG A 69 -6.25 -4.88 -4.02
CA ARG A 69 -6.50 -4.00 -5.16
C ARG A 69 -7.91 -3.43 -5.11
N TRP A 70 -8.07 -2.18 -5.55
CA TRP A 70 -9.34 -1.49 -5.71
C TRP A 70 -9.49 -1.04 -7.15
N PHE A 71 -10.65 -1.29 -7.76
CA PHE A 71 -10.90 -1.04 -9.17
C PHE A 71 -12.36 -0.63 -9.41
N LEU A 72 -12.61 -0.03 -10.56
CA LEU A 72 -13.96 0.33 -10.99
C LEU A 72 -14.69 -0.92 -11.48
N LYS A 73 -15.88 -1.21 -10.92
CA LYS A 73 -16.67 -2.42 -11.21
C LYS A 73 -16.94 -2.63 -12.69
N ASP A 74 -17.25 -1.55 -13.41
CA ASP A 74 -17.60 -1.61 -14.83
C ASP A 74 -16.46 -2.08 -15.73
N TYR A 75 -15.20 -1.98 -15.26
CA TYR A 75 -14.01 -2.43 -15.99
C TYR A 75 -13.46 -3.77 -15.48
N GLY A 76 -13.80 -4.14 -14.25
CA GLY A 76 -13.36 -5.38 -13.63
C GLY A 76 -11.93 -5.33 -13.08
N SER A 77 -11.49 -6.44 -12.49
CA SER A 77 -10.28 -6.50 -11.67
C SER A 77 -8.97 -6.36 -12.48
N ASP A 78 -9.03 -6.60 -13.78
CA ASP A 78 -7.87 -6.57 -14.70
C ASP A 78 -7.66 -5.19 -15.35
N SER A 79 -8.44 -4.20 -14.94
CA SER A 79 -8.35 -2.82 -15.39
C SER A 79 -7.30 -2.02 -14.61
N LEU A 80 -7.20 -0.72 -14.91
CA LEU A 80 -6.44 0.22 -14.08
C LEU A 80 -7.02 0.21 -12.66
N ALA A 81 -6.16 -0.06 -11.69
CA ALA A 81 -6.54 -0.25 -10.30
C ALA A 81 -5.56 0.45 -9.36
N LEU A 82 -6.03 0.72 -8.14
CA LEU A 82 -5.19 1.07 -7.01
C LEU A 82 -4.74 -0.20 -6.31
N TYR A 83 -3.50 -0.22 -5.86
CA TYR A 83 -2.90 -1.35 -5.18
C TYR A 83 -2.25 -0.92 -3.88
N PHE A 84 -2.50 -1.65 -2.82
CA PHE A 84 -1.52 -1.81 -1.74
C PHE A 84 -0.77 -3.12 -1.97
N THR A 85 0.53 -3.00 -2.26
CA THR A 85 1.46 -4.12 -2.45
C THR A 85 2.72 -3.88 -1.62
N ASN A 86 3.61 -4.88 -1.51
CA ASN A 86 4.98 -4.69 -1.01
C ASN A 86 5.04 -3.81 0.25
N TYR A 87 4.30 -4.21 1.29
CA TYR A 87 4.25 -3.52 2.58
C TYR A 87 3.65 -2.11 2.46
N TYR A 88 2.40 -2.00 2.04
CA TYR A 88 1.64 -0.74 1.91
C TYR A 88 2.29 0.31 0.99
N ARG A 89 2.96 -0.14 -0.07
CA ARG A 89 3.23 0.68 -1.23
C ARG A 89 1.92 0.91 -1.99
N LEU A 90 1.48 2.17 -2.06
CA LEU A 90 0.33 2.57 -2.88
C LEU A 90 0.77 2.67 -4.33
N SER A 91 0.00 2.10 -5.25
CA SER A 91 0.30 2.21 -6.67
C SER A 91 -0.97 2.33 -7.50
N LEU A 92 -0.91 3.06 -8.60
CA LEU A 92 -1.92 3.09 -9.65
C LEU A 92 -1.32 2.40 -10.87
N GLY A 93 -1.99 1.39 -11.41
CA GLY A 93 -1.35 0.51 -12.37
C GLY A 93 -2.27 -0.51 -13.02
N VAL A 94 -1.67 -1.32 -13.90
CA VAL A 94 -2.21 -2.62 -14.28
C VAL A 94 -1.13 -3.66 -14.07
N TRP A 95 -1.41 -4.63 -13.21
CA TRP A 95 -0.45 -5.67 -12.87
C TRP A 95 -0.17 -6.65 -14.04
N ASN A 96 -1.15 -6.87 -14.92
CA ASN A 96 -0.99 -7.77 -16.07
C ASN A 96 -1.51 -7.11 -17.36
N PRO A 97 -0.69 -6.32 -18.06
CA PRO A 97 -1.14 -5.44 -19.13
C PRO A 97 -1.39 -6.14 -20.47
N GLN A 98 -1.59 -7.47 -20.50
CA GLN A 98 -1.82 -8.23 -21.74
C GLN A 98 -2.86 -7.58 -22.66
N ASN A 99 -3.88 -6.95 -22.05
CA ASN A 99 -4.98 -6.28 -22.75
C ASN A 99 -5.02 -4.77 -22.56
N PHE A 100 -4.05 -4.18 -21.85
CA PHE A 100 -4.09 -2.79 -21.39
C PHE A 100 -2.92 -2.01 -21.96
N LYS A 101 -3.21 -0.94 -22.72
CA LYS A 101 -2.15 -0.10 -23.28
C LYS A 101 -1.70 0.92 -22.23
N ASN A 102 -0.53 0.68 -21.64
CA ASN A 102 0.03 1.56 -20.61
C ASN A 102 0.39 2.96 -21.14
N GLN A 103 0.95 3.06 -22.36
CA GLN A 103 1.51 4.33 -22.85
C GLN A 103 0.49 5.49 -22.92
N PRO A 104 -0.74 5.29 -23.44
CA PRO A 104 -1.78 6.32 -23.38
C PRO A 104 -2.06 6.85 -21.97
N VAL A 105 -2.09 5.98 -20.97
CA VAL A 105 -2.30 6.37 -19.57
C VAL A 105 -1.12 7.18 -19.04
N VAL A 106 0.11 6.74 -19.36
CA VAL A 106 1.34 7.47 -18.98
C VAL A 106 1.34 8.88 -19.55
N ASP A 107 0.95 9.05 -20.82
CA ASP A 107 0.93 10.35 -21.47
C ASP A 107 -0.21 11.23 -20.97
N ALA A 108 -1.38 10.64 -20.71
CA ALA A 108 -2.52 11.33 -20.11
C ALA A 108 -2.19 11.88 -18.71
N LEU A 109 -1.50 11.12 -17.86
CA LEU A 109 -1.10 11.54 -16.51
C LEU A 109 -0.13 12.74 -16.47
N LYS A 110 0.46 13.13 -17.61
CA LYS A 110 1.31 14.34 -17.72
C LYS A 110 0.49 15.62 -17.96
N THR A 111 -0.78 15.50 -18.31
CA THR A 111 -1.63 16.66 -18.60
C THR A 111 -2.33 17.17 -17.33
N SER A 112 -2.72 18.44 -17.33
CA SER A 112 -3.46 19.03 -16.21
C SER A 112 -4.84 18.41 -16.00
N GLU A 113 -5.40 17.74 -17.01
CA GLU A 113 -6.71 17.09 -16.95
C GLU A 113 -6.78 16.00 -15.88
N TYR A 114 -5.66 15.30 -15.64
CA TYR A 114 -5.55 14.21 -14.67
C TYR A 114 -4.88 14.66 -13.36
N GLY A 115 -4.76 15.96 -13.13
CA GLY A 115 -4.13 16.53 -11.94
C GLY A 115 -4.78 16.11 -10.62
N SER A 116 -6.09 15.83 -10.62
CA SER A 116 -6.81 15.35 -9.44
C SER A 116 -6.27 14.01 -8.93
N ILE A 117 -5.83 13.12 -9.82
CA ILE A 117 -5.19 11.84 -9.45
C ILE A 117 -3.85 12.10 -8.76
N LEU A 118 -3.04 13.01 -9.30
CA LEU A 118 -1.73 13.34 -8.72
C LEU A 118 -1.88 13.97 -7.33
N VAL A 119 -2.88 14.85 -7.15
CA VAL A 119 -3.23 15.43 -5.85
C VAL A 119 -3.72 14.37 -4.87
N ALA A 120 -4.55 13.42 -5.32
CA ALA A 120 -5.03 12.31 -4.48
C ALA A 120 -3.89 11.41 -3.99
N PHE A 121 -2.81 11.23 -4.76
CA PHE A 121 -1.59 10.59 -4.27
C PHE A 121 -0.91 11.45 -3.19
N GLY A 122 -0.78 12.76 -3.44
CA GLY A 122 -0.10 13.73 -2.58
C GLY A 122 1.42 13.71 -2.72
N ARG A 123 2.03 12.52 -2.70
CA ARG A 123 3.46 12.30 -2.99
C ARG A 123 3.62 11.16 -4.00
N ILE A 124 4.49 11.34 -4.98
CA ILE A 124 4.81 10.33 -5.99
C ILE A 124 6.31 10.06 -5.91
N ASP A 125 6.68 8.82 -5.58
CA ASP A 125 8.07 8.42 -5.38
C ASP A 125 8.66 7.77 -6.63
N GLN A 126 7.83 7.08 -7.42
CA GLN A 126 8.22 6.50 -8.72
C GLN A 126 7.08 6.57 -9.73
N GLN A 127 7.45 6.55 -11.01
CA GLN A 127 6.52 6.54 -12.14
C GLN A 127 6.94 5.50 -13.18
N ASN A 128 5.96 4.92 -13.87
CA ASN A 128 6.13 4.08 -15.06
C ASN A 128 7.09 2.89 -14.88
N THR A 129 6.89 2.13 -13.81
CA THR A 129 7.72 0.96 -13.48
C THR A 129 6.85 -0.29 -13.49
N ASP A 130 7.22 -1.31 -14.26
CA ASP A 130 6.58 -2.64 -14.30
C ASP A 130 5.04 -2.61 -14.49
N GLY A 131 4.54 -1.73 -15.36
CA GLY A 131 3.10 -1.57 -15.60
C GLY A 131 2.35 -0.75 -14.55
N LEU A 132 3.05 -0.23 -13.53
CA LEU A 132 2.52 0.72 -12.56
C LEU A 132 2.87 2.14 -13.01
N GLN A 133 1.86 3.00 -13.13
CA GLN A 133 2.02 4.37 -13.60
C GLN A 133 2.50 5.30 -12.48
N LEU A 134 1.94 5.17 -11.28
CA LEU A 134 2.26 6.00 -10.12
C LEU A 134 2.51 5.12 -8.92
N ILE A 135 3.55 5.44 -8.13
CA ILE A 135 3.91 4.70 -6.92
C ILE A 135 4.22 5.67 -5.79
N GLN A 136 3.67 5.39 -4.61
CA GLN A 136 4.01 6.02 -3.33
C GLN A 136 4.46 4.94 -2.34
N HIS A 137 5.69 5.08 -1.83
CA HIS A 137 6.30 4.16 -0.87
C HIS A 137 5.99 4.59 0.56
N ARG A 138 5.13 3.83 1.24
CA ARG A 138 5.03 3.81 2.72
C ARG A 138 4.97 5.21 3.34
N ASP A 139 4.16 6.09 2.76
CA ASP A 139 3.98 7.47 3.20
C ASP A 139 3.02 7.54 4.39
N PHE A 140 3.45 7.01 5.53
CA PHE A 140 2.70 7.02 6.78
C PHE A 140 3.44 7.83 7.83
N SER A 141 2.70 8.47 8.72
CA SER A 141 3.25 9.27 9.81
C SER A 141 2.89 8.65 11.16
N PHE A 142 3.88 8.49 12.02
CA PHE A 142 3.73 7.96 13.37
C PHE A 142 4.54 8.80 14.33
N ALA A 143 4.03 9.03 15.53
CA ALA A 143 4.77 9.79 16.55
C ALA A 143 6.00 9.01 17.04
N SER A 144 5.95 7.67 17.00
CA SER A 144 7.05 6.81 17.47
C SER A 144 8.12 6.54 16.40
N CYS A 145 7.76 6.64 15.12
CA CYS A 145 8.62 6.39 13.97
C CYS A 145 8.88 7.73 13.22
N ASP A 146 9.63 8.70 13.81
CA ASP A 146 9.98 9.99 13.16
C ASP A 146 11.05 9.80 12.06
N LEU A 147 10.67 9.12 10.99
CA LEU A 147 11.52 8.81 9.85
C LEU A 147 10.91 9.40 8.59
N LYS A 148 11.71 10.18 7.85
CA LYS A 148 11.32 10.74 6.54
C LYS A 148 10.93 9.66 5.53
N HIS A 149 11.47 8.45 5.69
CA HIS A 149 11.13 7.27 4.89
C HIS A 149 11.08 6.03 5.78
N LEU A 150 9.91 5.40 5.88
CA LEU A 150 9.74 4.15 6.63
C LEU A 150 10.28 2.97 5.82
N SER A 151 11.15 2.18 6.44
CA SER A 151 11.47 0.85 5.94
C SER A 151 10.28 -0.10 6.14
N GLU A 152 10.33 -1.27 5.53
CA GLU A 152 9.33 -2.32 5.73
C GLU A 152 9.26 -2.78 7.18
N SER A 153 10.42 -2.83 7.86
CA SER A 153 10.49 -3.21 9.27
C SER A 153 9.90 -2.13 10.18
N ASP A 154 10.15 -0.84 9.88
CA ASP A 154 9.59 0.27 10.66
C ASP A 154 8.06 0.28 10.53
N LEU A 155 7.55 0.10 9.31
CA LEU A 155 6.11 0.04 9.08
C LEU A 155 5.48 -1.16 9.78
N ALA A 156 6.08 -2.34 9.72
CA ALA A 156 5.56 -3.52 10.40
C ALA A 156 5.55 -3.36 11.92
N TRP A 157 6.59 -2.73 12.48
CA TRP A 157 6.62 -2.38 13.90
C TRP A 157 5.50 -1.41 14.27
N CYS A 158 5.36 -0.32 13.51
CA CYS A 158 4.32 0.68 13.71
C CYS A 158 2.91 0.06 13.48
N ALA A 159 2.75 -0.94 12.58
CA ALA A 159 1.51 -1.71 12.42
C ALA A 159 1.11 -2.52 13.67
N ALA A 160 2.08 -2.96 14.47
CA ALA A 160 1.82 -3.72 15.70
C ALA A 160 1.46 -2.83 16.90
N HIS A 161 2.04 -1.63 16.98
CA HIS A 161 1.94 -0.77 18.16
C HIS A 161 1.00 0.43 17.97
N GLU A 162 0.80 0.87 16.73
CA GLU A 162 -0.06 1.98 16.33
C GLU A 162 -1.02 1.53 15.22
N THR A 163 -1.56 0.30 15.35
CA THR A 163 -2.39 -0.36 14.32
C THR A 163 -3.54 0.51 13.84
N ASP A 164 -4.30 1.10 14.77
CA ASP A 164 -5.49 1.89 14.43
C ASP A 164 -5.13 3.16 13.65
N LEU A 165 -3.98 3.77 13.97
CA LEU A 165 -3.47 4.94 13.26
C LEU A 165 -3.00 4.57 11.85
N LEU A 166 -2.32 3.43 11.68
CA LEU A 166 -1.96 2.91 10.35
C LEU A 166 -3.22 2.64 9.51
N VAL A 167 -4.21 1.95 10.09
CA VAL A 167 -5.47 1.60 9.43
C VAL A 167 -6.21 2.86 9.00
N ALA A 168 -6.33 3.86 9.87
CA ALA A 168 -6.99 5.13 9.56
C ALA A 168 -6.32 5.86 8.38
N GLN A 169 -4.99 6.00 8.40
CA GLN A 169 -4.25 6.62 7.30
C GLN A 169 -4.38 5.83 6.00
N ALA A 170 -4.33 4.49 6.06
CA ALA A 170 -4.47 3.65 4.87
C ALA A 170 -5.87 3.77 4.25
N ILE A 171 -6.91 3.84 5.07
CA ILE A 171 -8.29 4.09 4.64
C ILE A 171 -8.38 5.46 3.96
N GLU A 172 -7.92 6.53 4.62
CA GLU A 172 -7.94 7.88 4.08
C GLU A 172 -7.23 7.94 2.71
N LYS A 173 -6.07 7.27 2.59
CA LYS A 173 -5.33 7.20 1.32
C LYS A 173 -6.16 6.62 0.18
N ILE A 174 -6.93 5.56 0.42
CA ILE A 174 -7.80 4.94 -0.60
C ILE A 174 -9.06 5.80 -0.85
N GLU A 175 -9.66 6.35 0.21
CA GLU A 175 -10.87 7.18 0.10
C GLU A 175 -10.66 8.46 -0.70
N ARG A 176 -9.45 9.02 -0.72
CA ARG A 176 -9.07 10.12 -1.64
C ARG A 176 -9.33 9.81 -3.11
N PHE A 177 -9.39 8.54 -3.49
CA PHE A 177 -9.72 8.11 -4.85
C PHE A 177 -11.16 7.64 -4.99
N THR A 178 -11.64 6.86 -4.01
CA THR A 178 -12.94 6.18 -4.13
C THR A 178 -14.12 7.08 -3.78
N ASN A 179 -13.91 8.10 -2.96
CA ASN A 179 -14.99 8.98 -2.46
C ASN A 179 -15.02 10.35 -3.16
N ASP A 180 -14.03 10.66 -4.00
CA ASP A 180 -14.01 11.89 -4.81
C ASP A 180 -14.49 11.58 -6.25
N PRO A 181 -15.66 12.10 -6.66
CA PRO A 181 -16.20 11.89 -8.02
C PRO A 181 -15.28 12.42 -9.12
N SER A 182 -14.50 13.49 -8.86
CA SER A 182 -13.55 14.04 -9.82
C SER A 182 -12.40 13.08 -10.08
N VAL A 183 -11.86 12.48 -9.02
CA VAL A 183 -10.77 11.49 -9.11
C VAL A 183 -11.29 10.19 -9.74
N THR A 184 -12.46 9.71 -9.30
CA THR A 184 -13.13 8.53 -9.88
C THR A 184 -13.40 8.73 -11.38
N GLY A 185 -13.92 9.90 -11.78
CA GLY A 185 -14.15 10.24 -13.18
C GLY A 185 -12.87 10.32 -14.01
N ALA A 186 -11.77 10.81 -13.43
CA ALA A 186 -10.47 10.81 -14.10
C ALA A 186 -9.93 9.37 -14.29
N ILE A 187 -10.05 8.49 -13.29
CA ILE A 187 -9.64 7.08 -13.40
C ILE A 187 -10.49 6.34 -14.45
N ARG A 188 -11.78 6.66 -14.54
CA ARG A 188 -12.68 6.15 -15.58
C ARG A 188 -12.16 6.50 -16.98
N ARG A 189 -11.87 7.78 -17.24
CA ARG A 189 -11.30 8.22 -18.53
C ARG A 189 -9.95 7.57 -18.85
N LEU A 190 -9.09 7.35 -17.85
CA LEU A 190 -7.83 6.61 -18.06
C LEU A 190 -8.07 5.16 -18.48
N ASN A 191 -9.07 4.48 -17.88
CA ASN A 191 -9.44 3.14 -18.31
C ASN A 191 -9.98 3.13 -19.75
N ASP A 192 -10.82 4.09 -20.13
CA ASP A 192 -11.33 4.22 -21.49
C ASP A 192 -10.19 4.37 -22.50
N LEU A 193 -9.25 5.30 -22.25
CA LEU A 193 -8.07 5.51 -23.10
C LEU A 193 -7.23 4.24 -23.28
N ALA A 194 -7.10 3.45 -22.22
CA ALA A 194 -6.32 2.22 -22.26
C ALA A 194 -6.99 1.08 -23.04
N LEU A 195 -8.32 1.15 -23.22
CA LEU A 195 -9.14 0.15 -23.90
C LEU A 195 -9.53 0.54 -25.33
N GLU A 196 -9.70 1.83 -25.63
CA GLU A 196 -10.22 2.35 -26.91
C GLU A 196 -9.30 2.11 -28.12
N THR A 197 -8.02 1.82 -27.93
CA THR A 197 -7.08 1.61 -29.04
C THR A 197 -7.19 0.21 -29.68
N ARG A 198 -8.37 -0.40 -29.64
CA ARG A 198 -8.71 -1.71 -30.24
C ARG A 198 -9.48 -1.63 -31.56
N ASN A 199 -9.69 -0.44 -32.10
CA ASN A 199 -10.28 -0.24 -33.44
C ASN A 199 -9.21 0.08 -34.47
#